data_AF-A0A318IQ96-F1
#
_entry.id   AF-A0A318IQ96-F1
#
_cell.length_a   1.000
_cell.length_b   1.000
_cell.length_c   1.000
_cell.angle_alpha   90.00
_cell.angle_beta   90.00
_cell.angle_gamma   90.00
#
_symmetry.space_group_name_H-M   'P 1'
#
loop_
_entity.id
_entity.type
_entity.pdbx_description
1 polymer ?
#
loop_
_entity_poly.entity_id
_entity_poly.type
_entity_poly.pdbx_seq_one_letter_code
_entity_poly.pdbx_strand_id
1 'polypeptide(L)'
;MGVFGHFRETDIHELQTGHFALAVYWQDAGGGQESRYLSLFKLDEQVVTTMIKDDSLLLDISTAGTQGCEERMQQLPGKKIRKRLNDREAPFAQCYDQKSTWTIEKGQTATGDLTLESVARIFANKEVAHDADQDGETYTSYEFTATASKGKQVFRYDVATGLYQRISGKNLLPDL
;
A
#
# COMPACT_ATOMS: atom_id res chain seq x y z
N MET A 1 -20.39 -8.50 12.60
CA MET A 1 -20.77 -8.75 11.19
C MET A 1 -19.48 -8.67 10.38
N GLY A 2 -19.05 -9.79 9.81
CA GLY A 2 -17.80 -9.82 9.03
C GLY A 2 -17.97 -9.07 7.72
N VAL A 3 -17.16 -8.06 7.50
CA VAL A 3 -16.97 -7.49 6.16
C VAL A 3 -16.13 -8.53 5.42
N PHE A 4 -16.77 -9.34 4.58
CA PHE A 4 -16.04 -10.20 3.67
C PHE A 4 -15.61 -9.34 2.49
N GLY A 5 -14.31 -9.36 2.18
CA GLY A 5 -13.79 -8.70 1.00
C GLY A 5 -14.51 -9.18 -0.27
N HIS A 6 -14.77 -8.26 -1.19
CA HIS A 6 -15.38 -8.54 -2.48
C HIS A 6 -14.34 -9.07 -3.46
N PHE A 7 -14.61 -10.26 -4.00
CA PHE A 7 -13.88 -10.80 -5.14
C PHE A 7 -13.92 -9.83 -6.33
N ARG A 8 -12.81 -9.68 -7.04
CA ARG A 8 -12.69 -8.82 -8.22
C ARG A 8 -12.35 -9.58 -9.48
N GLU A 9 -11.25 -10.31 -9.46
CA GLU A 9 -10.64 -10.86 -10.67
C GLU A 9 -9.80 -12.10 -10.34
N THR A 10 -9.55 -12.93 -11.34
CA THR A 10 -8.58 -14.02 -11.28
C THR A 10 -7.71 -14.04 -12.52
N ASP A 11 -6.46 -14.45 -12.35
CA ASP A 11 -5.53 -14.67 -13.45
C ASP A 11 -4.71 -15.96 -13.23
N ILE A 12 -4.24 -16.58 -14.30
CA ILE A 12 -3.41 -17.79 -14.26
C ILE A 12 -2.00 -17.42 -14.70
N HIS A 13 -1.02 -17.64 -13.82
CA HIS A 13 0.39 -17.34 -14.08
C HIS A 13 1.22 -18.61 -14.17
N GLU A 14 1.97 -18.76 -15.25
CA GLU A 14 2.95 -19.84 -15.36
C GLU A 14 4.18 -19.51 -14.49
N LEU A 15 4.44 -20.35 -13.49
CA LEU A 15 5.54 -20.19 -12.53
C LEU A 15 6.87 -20.71 -13.11
N GLN A 16 6.75 -21.88 -13.75
CA GLN A 16 7.78 -22.62 -14.47
C GLN A 16 7.07 -23.51 -15.48
N THR A 17 7.81 -24.11 -16.40
CA THR A 17 7.22 -24.97 -17.45
C THR A 17 6.24 -25.99 -16.88
N GLY A 18 4.97 -25.89 -17.30
CA GLY A 18 3.89 -26.80 -16.91
C GLY A 18 3.38 -26.65 -15.48
N HIS A 19 3.80 -25.63 -14.74
CA HIS A 19 3.33 -25.36 -13.38
C HIS A 19 2.73 -23.97 -13.31
N PHE A 20 1.54 -23.88 -12.73
CA PHE A 20 0.73 -22.68 -12.77
C PHE A 20 0.29 -22.27 -11.36
N ALA A 21 0.07 -20.97 -11.20
CA ALA A 21 -0.60 -20.41 -10.04
C ALA A 21 -1.88 -19.69 -10.46
N LEU A 22 -2.89 -19.75 -9.61
CA LEU A 22 -4.07 -18.92 -9.66
C LEU A 22 -3.84 -17.69 -8.79
N ALA A 23 -3.81 -16.51 -9.40
CA ALA A 23 -3.91 -15.23 -8.73
C ALA A 23 -5.39 -14.92 -8.50
N VAL A 24 -5.75 -14.58 -7.26
CA VAL A 24 -7.09 -14.14 -6.87
C VAL A 24 -7.00 -12.73 -6.31
N TYR A 25 -7.70 -11.80 -6.93
CA TYR A 25 -7.78 -10.42 -6.50
C TYR A 25 -9.08 -10.20 -5.74
N TRP A 26 -8.97 -9.66 -4.54
CA TRP A 26 -10.11 -9.32 -3.72
C TRP A 26 -9.88 -7.97 -3.05
N GLN A 27 -10.96 -7.39 -2.55
CA GLN A 27 -10.95 -6.03 -2.06
C GLN A 27 -11.78 -5.90 -0.79
N ASP A 28 -11.24 -5.21 0.20
CA ASP A 28 -11.99 -4.81 1.39
C ASP A 28 -12.29 -3.31 1.33
N ALA A 29 -13.46 -2.91 1.85
CA ALA A 29 -13.84 -1.53 1.99
C ALA A 29 -14.32 -1.28 3.43
N GLY A 30 -13.56 -0.50 4.19
CA GLY A 30 -13.81 -0.25 5.61
C GLY A 30 -13.27 1.09 6.07
N GLY A 31 -14.03 1.81 6.90
CA GLY A 31 -13.60 3.11 7.44
C GLY A 31 -13.38 4.20 6.38
N GLY A 32 -14.05 4.05 5.23
CA GLY A 32 -13.83 4.87 4.04
C GLY A 32 -12.72 4.33 3.14
N GLN A 33 -11.80 3.51 3.60
CA GLN A 33 -10.64 3.08 2.80
C GLN A 33 -11.01 1.88 1.93
N GLU A 34 -10.44 1.82 0.73
CA GLU A 34 -10.54 0.66 -0.15
C GLU A 34 -9.17 0.01 -0.27
N SER A 35 -9.05 -1.25 0.16
CA SER A 35 -7.80 -2.02 0.12
C SER A 35 -7.94 -3.16 -0.87
N ARG A 36 -7.00 -3.31 -1.80
CA ARG A 36 -6.94 -4.44 -2.74
C ARG A 36 -5.82 -5.40 -2.37
N TYR A 37 -6.12 -6.68 -2.42
CA TYR A 37 -5.24 -7.77 -2.02
C TYR A 37 -5.07 -8.79 -3.15
N LEU A 38 -3.90 -9.44 -3.16
CA LEU A 38 -3.56 -10.57 -4.02
C LEU A 38 -3.37 -11.81 -3.17
N SER A 39 -4.17 -12.84 -3.42
CA SER A 39 -3.89 -14.20 -2.97
C SER A 39 -3.32 -15.01 -4.13
N LEU A 40 -2.34 -15.86 -3.87
CA LEU A 40 -1.72 -16.70 -4.90
C LEU A 40 -1.80 -18.15 -4.47
N PHE A 41 -2.34 -18.98 -5.34
CA PHE A 41 -2.54 -20.40 -5.08
C PHE A 41 -1.82 -21.25 -6.11
N LYS A 42 -1.11 -22.28 -5.67
CA LYS A 42 -0.54 -23.29 -6.56
C LYS A 42 -1.67 -24.18 -7.09
N LEU A 43 -1.67 -24.43 -8.39
CA LEU A 43 -2.59 -25.36 -9.03
C LEU A 43 -1.89 -26.71 -9.20
N ASP A 44 -2.15 -27.65 -8.29
CA ASP A 44 -1.79 -29.05 -8.43
C ASP A 44 -3.02 -29.90 -8.74
N GLU A 45 -2.83 -31.13 -9.24
CA GLU A 45 -3.92 -31.99 -9.75
C GLU A 45 -5.05 -32.28 -8.73
N GLN A 46 -4.75 -32.21 -7.42
CA GLN A 46 -5.68 -32.63 -6.37
C GLN A 46 -5.83 -31.63 -5.22
N VAL A 47 -4.96 -30.61 -5.14
CA VAL A 47 -4.91 -29.69 -4.00
C VAL A 47 -4.62 -28.27 -4.50
N VAL A 48 -5.34 -27.30 -3.94
CA VAL A 48 -5.04 -25.88 -4.09
C VAL A 48 -4.38 -25.43 -2.80
N THR A 49 -3.11 -24.99 -2.88
CA THR A 49 -2.35 -24.54 -1.72
C THR A 49 -2.01 -23.06 -1.84
N THR A 50 -2.14 -22.31 -0.74
CA THR A 50 -1.66 -20.92 -0.69
C THR A 50 -0.14 -20.89 -0.87
N MET A 51 0.34 -19.92 -1.64
CA MET A 51 1.77 -19.68 -1.86
C MET A 51 2.27 -18.48 -1.05
N ILE A 52 1.41 -17.83 -0.25
CA ILE A 52 1.72 -16.62 0.52
C ILE A 52 1.45 -16.91 1.99
N LYS A 53 2.42 -16.63 2.86
CA LYS A 53 2.39 -17.00 4.28
C LYS A 53 1.16 -16.49 5.04
N ASP A 54 0.71 -15.28 4.73
CA ASP A 54 -0.45 -14.63 5.38
C ASP A 54 -1.66 -14.56 4.42
N ASP A 55 -1.74 -15.54 3.51
CA ASP A 55 -2.79 -15.73 2.48
C ASP A 55 -2.94 -14.63 1.43
N SER A 56 -2.42 -13.42 1.68
CA SER A 56 -2.50 -12.33 0.72
C SER A 56 -1.38 -11.30 0.85
N LEU A 57 -1.10 -10.62 -0.26
CA LEU A 57 -0.28 -9.42 -0.32
C LEU A 57 -1.18 -8.21 -0.53
N LEU A 58 -0.95 -7.16 0.24
CA LEU A 58 -1.58 -5.86 -0.01
C LEU A 58 -1.03 -5.27 -1.31
N LEU A 59 -1.92 -5.03 -2.28
CA LEU A 59 -1.57 -4.35 -3.53
C LEU A 59 -1.81 -2.86 -3.39
N ASP A 60 -3.03 -2.46 -3.05
CA ASP A 60 -3.42 -1.05 -3.08
C ASP A 60 -4.15 -0.65 -1.82
N ILE A 61 -3.98 0.61 -1.43
CA ILE A 61 -4.82 1.32 -0.46
C ILE A 61 -5.25 2.62 -1.11
N SER A 62 -6.56 2.84 -1.22
CA SER A 62 -7.12 4.10 -1.68
C SER A 62 -7.28 5.08 -0.51
N THR A 63 -7.06 6.36 -0.82
CA THR A 63 -7.36 7.46 0.11
C THR A 63 -8.86 7.66 0.19
N ALA A 64 -9.53 6.97 1.09
CA ALA A 64 -10.84 7.44 1.51
C ALA A 64 -10.96 7.19 3.00
N GLY A 65 -11.28 8.21 3.78
CA GLY A 65 -11.34 8.04 5.24
C GLY A 65 -11.24 9.34 6.04
N THR A 66 -10.61 10.39 5.51
CA THR A 66 -10.74 11.73 6.09
C THR A 66 -11.17 12.75 5.05
N GLN A 67 -12.10 13.62 5.46
CA GLN A 67 -12.70 14.64 4.60
C GLN A 67 -11.62 15.51 3.94
N GLY A 68 -11.67 15.60 2.61
CA GLY A 68 -10.73 16.40 1.82
C GLY A 68 -9.39 15.74 1.48
N CYS A 69 -9.16 14.45 1.81
CA CYS A 69 -7.93 13.77 1.38
C CYS A 69 -7.79 13.69 -0.14
N GLU A 70 -8.85 13.36 -0.86
CA GLU A 70 -8.80 13.23 -2.32
C GLU A 70 -8.30 14.53 -3.00
N GLU A 71 -8.86 15.68 -2.61
CA GLU A 71 -8.43 16.99 -3.10
C GLU A 71 -6.98 17.32 -2.73
N ARG A 72 -6.56 17.01 -1.49
CA ARG A 72 -5.19 17.25 -1.04
C ARG A 72 -4.17 16.37 -1.76
N MET A 73 -4.53 15.13 -2.08
CA MET A 73 -3.69 14.18 -2.81
C MET A 73 -3.56 14.49 -4.30
N GLN A 74 -4.38 15.40 -4.85
CA GLN A 74 -4.21 15.95 -6.20
C GLN A 74 -3.06 16.99 -6.27
N GLN A 75 -2.52 17.43 -5.13
CA GLN A 75 -1.36 18.33 -5.13
C GLN A 75 -0.12 17.63 -5.69
N LEU A 76 0.61 18.36 -6.54
CA LEU A 76 1.85 17.84 -7.11
C LEU A 76 2.89 17.56 -6.01
N PRO A 77 3.59 16.41 -6.06
CA PRO A 77 4.68 16.12 -5.13
C PRO A 77 5.72 17.25 -5.06
N GLY A 78 6.17 17.58 -3.86
CA GLY A 78 7.16 18.63 -3.61
C GLY A 78 6.58 20.04 -3.49
N LYS A 79 5.29 20.26 -3.78
CA LYS A 79 4.61 21.53 -3.48
C LYS A 79 4.42 21.64 -1.96
N LYS A 80 4.90 22.75 -1.41
CA LYS A 80 4.76 23.09 0.01
C LYS A 80 3.68 24.13 0.18
N ILE A 81 2.73 23.88 1.07
CA ILE A 81 1.73 24.86 1.50
C ILE A 81 2.03 25.20 2.95
N ARG A 82 2.09 26.50 3.27
CA ARG A 82 2.20 26.95 4.66
C ARG A 82 0.86 27.50 5.11
N LYS A 83 0.40 27.05 6.27
CA LYS A 83 -0.79 27.60 6.92
C LYS A 83 -0.46 27.89 8.38
N ARG A 84 -0.76 29.11 8.81
CA ARG A 84 -0.79 29.48 10.23
C ARG A 84 -2.19 29.20 10.73
N LEU A 85 -2.28 28.38 11.78
CA LEU A 85 -3.52 27.95 12.41
C LEU A 85 -3.52 28.45 13.84
N ASN A 86 -4.68 28.86 14.35
CA ASN A 86 -4.83 29.06 15.79
C ASN A 86 -4.71 27.68 16.45
N ASP A 87 -4.10 27.57 17.64
CA ASP A 87 -3.91 26.26 18.28
C ASP A 87 -5.22 25.55 18.67
N ARG A 88 -6.34 26.27 18.66
CA ARG A 88 -7.68 25.68 18.79
C ARG A 88 -8.13 24.95 17.51
N GLU A 89 -7.48 25.17 16.38
CA GLU A 89 -7.74 24.52 15.11
C GLU A 89 -6.79 23.32 14.92
N ALA A 90 -7.35 22.15 14.61
CA ALA A 90 -6.52 20.99 14.28
C ALA A 90 -5.87 21.17 12.88
N PRO A 91 -4.59 20.76 12.70
CA PRO A 91 -4.02 20.67 11.36
C PRO A 91 -4.75 19.60 10.55
N PHE A 92 -4.61 19.67 9.23
CA PHE A 92 -5.16 18.63 8.37
C PHE A 92 -4.58 17.25 8.73
N ALA A 93 -5.46 16.27 8.86
CA ALA A 93 -5.06 14.88 9.00
C ALA A 93 -4.17 14.44 7.83
N GLN A 94 -3.21 13.57 8.14
CA GLN A 94 -2.36 12.96 7.12
C GLN A 94 -3.21 12.10 6.18
N CYS A 95 -2.87 12.13 4.89
CA CYS A 95 -3.49 11.30 3.87
C CYS A 95 -2.41 10.45 3.21
N TYR A 96 -2.73 9.21 2.84
CA TYR A 96 -1.82 8.40 2.02
C TYR A 96 -2.60 7.46 1.12
N ASP A 97 -2.06 7.21 -0.06
CA ASP A 97 -2.47 6.09 -0.90
C ASP A 97 -1.24 5.28 -1.30
N GLN A 98 -1.49 4.03 -1.67
CA GLN A 98 -0.47 3.15 -2.21
C GLN A 98 -1.05 2.40 -3.39
N LYS A 99 -0.27 2.30 -4.45
CA LYS A 99 -0.54 1.38 -5.55
C LYS A 99 0.63 0.44 -5.74
N SER A 100 0.36 -0.84 -5.93
CA SER A 100 1.40 -1.83 -6.20
C SER A 100 1.10 -2.67 -7.42
N THR A 101 2.15 -2.96 -8.17
CA THR A 101 2.17 -3.89 -9.29
C THR A 101 3.02 -5.08 -8.90
N TRP A 102 2.58 -6.28 -9.24
CA TRP A 102 3.31 -7.50 -8.94
C TRP A 102 3.63 -8.25 -10.24
N THR A 103 4.72 -9.01 -10.21
CA THR A 103 5.14 -9.87 -11.32
C THR A 103 5.79 -11.14 -10.78
N ILE A 104 5.61 -12.26 -11.46
CA ILE A 104 6.45 -13.46 -11.29
C ILE A 104 7.24 -13.66 -12.57
N GLU A 105 8.55 -13.71 -12.48
CA GLU A 105 9.39 -14.09 -13.61
C GLU A 105 9.25 -15.60 -13.83
N LYS A 106 8.91 -16.06 -15.04
CA LYS A 106 8.87 -17.49 -15.34
C LYS A 106 10.28 -18.07 -15.22
N GLY A 107 10.47 -19.00 -14.30
CA GLY A 107 11.74 -19.70 -14.19
C GLY A 107 11.81 -20.90 -15.14
N GLN A 108 13.03 -21.22 -15.59
CA GLN A 108 13.25 -22.33 -16.53
C GLN A 108 13.24 -23.70 -15.82
N THR A 109 13.81 -23.76 -14.62
CA THR A 109 14.03 -24.99 -13.85
C THR A 109 13.47 -24.95 -12.44
N ALA A 110 13.04 -23.78 -11.98
CA ALA A 110 12.44 -23.54 -10.67
C ALA A 110 11.40 -22.43 -10.78
N THR A 111 10.45 -22.37 -9.85
CA THR A 111 9.53 -21.23 -9.70
C THR A 111 10.33 -19.94 -9.53
N GLY A 112 10.06 -18.93 -10.35
CA GLY A 112 10.80 -17.67 -10.27
C GLY A 112 10.35 -16.75 -9.14
N ASP A 113 11.10 -15.67 -8.96
CA ASP A 113 10.89 -14.70 -7.90
C ASP A 113 9.61 -13.89 -8.15
N LEU A 114 8.86 -13.64 -7.08
CA LEU A 114 7.74 -12.70 -7.07
C LEU A 114 8.27 -11.32 -6.69
N THR A 115 8.04 -10.34 -7.55
CA THR A 115 8.40 -8.94 -7.30
C THR A 115 7.13 -8.13 -7.07
N LEU A 116 7.15 -7.27 -6.06
CA LEU A 116 6.10 -6.30 -5.77
C LEU A 116 6.71 -4.90 -5.79
N GLU A 117 6.31 -4.08 -6.76
CA GLU A 117 6.74 -2.70 -6.90
C GLU A 117 5.59 -1.79 -6.51
N SER A 118 5.85 -0.78 -5.70
CA SER A 118 4.81 0.13 -5.20
C SER A 118 5.18 1.58 -5.39
N VAL A 119 4.15 2.40 -5.49
CA VAL A 119 4.22 3.84 -5.39
C VAL A 119 3.25 4.25 -4.30
N ALA A 120 3.78 4.81 -3.21
CA ALA A 120 2.98 5.42 -2.16
C ALA A 120 3.04 6.94 -2.30
N ARG A 121 1.90 7.60 -2.11
CA ARG A 121 1.81 9.06 -2.00
C ARG A 121 1.35 9.40 -0.61
N ILE A 122 1.90 10.47 -0.05
CA ILE A 122 1.60 10.91 1.32
C ILE A 122 1.40 12.41 1.29
N PHE A 123 0.34 12.89 1.93
CA PHE A 123 0.16 14.28 2.28
C PHE A 123 0.30 14.40 3.79
N ALA A 124 1.41 14.97 4.24
CA ALA A 124 1.72 15.14 5.65
C ALA A 124 1.95 16.61 5.98
N ASN A 125 1.82 16.92 7.27
CA ASN A 125 2.13 18.22 7.83
C ASN A 125 3.31 18.09 8.80
N LYS A 126 4.05 19.19 8.97
CA LYS A 126 5.03 19.34 10.04
C LYS A 126 4.93 20.75 10.60
N GLU A 127 5.14 20.89 11.89
CA GLU A 127 5.27 22.18 12.54
C GLU A 127 6.58 22.85 12.13
N VAL A 128 6.53 24.14 11.81
CA VAL A 128 7.71 24.92 11.40
C VAL A 128 7.94 26.17 12.23
N ALA A 129 6.89 26.68 12.89
CA ALA A 129 6.99 27.78 13.83
C ALA A 129 5.80 27.76 14.78
N HIS A 130 5.98 28.35 15.95
CA HIS A 130 4.95 28.53 16.97
C HIS A 130 5.14 29.91 17.59
N ASP A 131 4.08 30.72 17.59
CA ASP A 131 4.12 32.12 17.99
C ASP A 131 2.81 32.59 18.62
N ALA A 132 2.88 33.65 19.42
CA ALA A 132 1.69 34.31 19.98
C ALA A 132 1.49 35.67 19.30
N ASP A 133 0.23 36.05 19.08
CA ASP A 133 -0.09 37.39 18.59
C ASP A 133 -0.06 38.44 19.71
N GLN A 134 -0.42 39.68 19.37
CA GLN A 134 -0.39 40.81 20.31
C GLN A 134 -1.43 40.70 21.43
N ASP A 135 -2.48 39.89 21.22
CA ASP A 135 -3.56 39.66 22.19
C ASP A 135 -3.29 38.41 23.06
N GLY A 136 -2.16 37.73 22.82
CA GLY A 136 -1.73 36.54 23.56
C GLY A 136 -2.34 35.23 23.05
N GLU A 137 -3.01 35.24 21.89
CA GLU A 137 -3.49 34.01 21.26
C GLU A 137 -2.33 33.27 20.58
N THR A 138 -2.28 31.94 20.76
CA THR A 138 -1.22 31.10 20.22
C THR A 138 -1.58 30.51 18.87
N TYR A 139 -0.59 30.50 17.98
CA TYR A 139 -0.69 30.03 16.62
C TYR A 139 0.47 29.10 16.29
N THR A 140 0.17 28.06 15.52
CA THR A 140 1.16 27.14 14.99
C THR A 140 1.16 27.20 13.46
N SER A 141 2.35 27.38 12.89
CA SER A 141 2.58 27.34 11.45
C SER A 141 2.95 25.94 11.03
N TYR A 142 2.15 25.38 10.12
CA TYR A 142 2.37 24.06 9.54
C TYR A 142 2.83 24.17 8.09
N GLU A 143 3.81 23.34 7.71
CA GLU A 143 4.19 23.10 6.31
C GLU A 143 3.58 21.76 5.87
N PHE A 144 2.63 21.83 4.95
CA PHE A 144 2.00 20.68 4.32
C PHE A 144 2.74 20.32 3.05
N THR A 145 3.07 19.04 2.88
CA THR A 145 3.83 18.56 1.73
C THR A 145 3.21 17.26 1.21
N ALA A 146 2.99 17.22 -0.10
CA ALA A 146 2.77 15.96 -0.82
C ALA A 146 4.12 15.33 -1.17
N THR A 147 4.35 14.08 -0.78
CA THR A 147 5.53 13.29 -1.14
C THR A 147 5.10 12.02 -1.86
N ALA A 148 6.02 11.46 -2.64
CA ALA A 148 5.84 10.15 -3.25
C ALA A 148 7.10 9.32 -3.00
N SER A 149 6.89 8.07 -2.60
CA SER A 149 7.96 7.09 -2.41
C SER A 149 7.71 5.88 -3.31
N LYS A 150 8.80 5.29 -3.80
CA LYS A 150 8.77 4.03 -4.54
C LYS A 150 9.33 2.93 -3.65
N GLY A 151 8.63 1.80 -3.60
CA GLY A 151 9.07 0.62 -2.88
C GLY A 151 9.23 -0.57 -3.82
N LYS A 152 10.14 -1.48 -3.49
CA LYS A 152 10.28 -2.78 -4.16
C LYS A 152 10.51 -3.85 -3.11
N GLN A 153 9.73 -4.92 -3.19
CA GLN A 153 9.93 -6.15 -2.42
C GLN A 153 10.15 -7.30 -3.39
N VAL A 154 11.04 -8.22 -3.01
CA VAL A 154 11.29 -9.45 -3.75
C VAL A 154 11.07 -10.62 -2.81
N PHE A 155 10.30 -11.58 -3.28
CA PHE A 155 9.97 -12.82 -2.60
C PHE A 155 10.48 -13.99 -3.40
N ARG A 156 11.11 -14.94 -2.72
CA ARG A 156 11.60 -16.18 -3.33
C ARG A 156 10.76 -17.36 -2.87
N TYR A 157 10.41 -18.22 -3.81
CA TYR A 157 9.69 -19.44 -3.51
C TYR A 157 10.60 -20.44 -2.79
N ASP A 158 10.20 -20.87 -1.61
CA ASP A 158 10.86 -21.92 -0.85
C ASP A 158 10.13 -23.25 -1.08
N VAL A 159 10.80 -24.18 -1.75
CA VAL A 159 10.23 -25.49 -2.10
C VAL A 159 9.92 -26.34 -0.86
N ALA A 160 10.66 -26.18 0.22
CA ALA A 160 10.46 -26.96 1.44
C ALA A 160 9.17 -26.57 2.16
N THR A 161 8.81 -25.28 2.12
CA THR A 161 7.60 -24.76 2.75
C THR A 161 6.43 -24.59 1.78
N GLY A 162 6.71 -24.53 0.47
CA GLY A 162 5.71 -24.24 -0.56
C GLY A 162 5.28 -22.77 -0.59
N LEU A 163 6.06 -21.87 0.01
CA LEU A 163 5.68 -20.47 0.22
C LEU A 163 6.70 -19.50 -0.36
N TYR A 164 6.22 -18.36 -0.83
CA TYR A 164 7.03 -17.19 -1.12
C TYR A 164 7.48 -16.52 0.19
N GLN A 165 8.80 -16.39 0.36
CA GLN A 165 9.42 -15.71 1.49
C GLN A 165 10.08 -14.42 1.03
N ARG A 166 9.82 -13.33 1.75
CA ARG A 166 10.45 -12.03 1.44
C ARG A 166 11.96 -12.13 1.68
N ILE A 167 12.74 -11.88 0.63
CA ILE A 167 14.21 -11.87 0.68
C ILE A 167 14.80 -10.47 0.59
N SER A 168 14.04 -9.49 0.08
CA SER A 168 14.47 -8.08 0.04
C SER A 168 13.30 -7.11 0.06
N GLY A 169 13.61 -5.84 0.33
CA GLY A 169 12.65 -4.74 0.41
C GLY A 169 12.13 -4.47 1.83
N LYS A 170 11.78 -3.21 2.09
CA LYS A 170 11.10 -2.79 3.33
C LYS A 170 9.58 -2.93 3.18
N ASN A 171 8.83 -2.74 4.26
CA ASN A 171 7.38 -2.60 4.17
C ASN A 171 7.02 -1.46 3.20
N LEU A 172 6.00 -1.69 2.38
CA LEU A 172 5.61 -0.77 1.30
C LEU A 172 4.76 0.40 1.82
N LEU A 173 4.17 0.23 3.01
CA LEU A 173 3.49 1.29 3.71
C LEU A 173 4.50 2.34 4.17
N PRO A 174 4.18 3.63 4.05
CA PRO A 174 4.98 4.68 4.65
C PRO A 174 5.14 4.49 6.16
N ASP A 175 6.31 4.82 6.69
CA ASP A 175 6.47 5.09 8.12
C ASP A 175 5.70 6.39 8.41
N LEU A 176 4.51 6.29 9.00
CA LEU A 176 3.66 7.42 9.41
C LEU A 176 3.95 7.84 10.85
#